data_AF-A0A3B9MMD5-F1
#
_entry.id   AF-A0A3B9MMD5-F1
#
_cell.length_a   1.000
_cell.length_b   1.000
_cell.length_c   1.000
_cell.angle_alpha   90.00
_cell.angle_beta   90.00
_cell.angle_gamma   90.00
#
_symmetry.space_group_name_H-M   'P 1'
#
loop_
_entity.id
_entity.type
_entity.pdbx_description
1 polymer ?
#
loop_
_entity_poly.entity_id
_entity_poly.type
_entity_poly.pdbx_seq_one_letter_code
_entity_poly.pdbx_strand_id
1 'polypeptide(L)'
;MPGKTPAEYLLLLLFFTVPFLSASSHLQQSKSISRTTNDRVVIRPRTVVLIRPAKLAKEFPERKTATVTYPIVSGLSNVQILRRVQSILSVKNVFDYSLNEYRQDSWLTEFTYQTNYNANYILDISFTQSGMAAYPDTQTKHFAIDLKTGAVIKPGDVFLDAKLGSLAGIVDTKLHAELGQITRTIKTSSELESNQGNSIVEAFAELKFEAANLNEFEVGRKGITFLYDAGFPHVIRAFEPRGRYFFTYSEMKPYIKREGMLGQFVNWG
;
A
#
# COMPACT_ATOMS: atom_id res chain seq x y z
N MET A 1 67.82 -42.31 44.90
CA MET A 1 67.94 -43.43 45.86
C MET A 1 68.30 -42.85 47.21
N PRO A 2 67.87 -43.36 48.38
CA PRO A 2 67.07 -44.58 48.71
C PRO A 2 65.78 -44.21 49.51
N GLY A 3 64.88 -45.07 49.99
CA GLY A 3 64.72 -46.53 50.06
C GLY A 3 63.29 -46.82 50.59
N LYS A 4 62.54 -47.72 49.94
CA LYS A 4 62.15 -49.08 50.40
C LYS A 4 61.41 -49.18 51.76
N THR A 5 60.07 -49.38 51.69
CA THR A 5 59.21 -50.54 52.13
C THR A 5 59.52 -51.29 53.45
N PRO A 6 58.63 -52.14 54.07
CA PRO A 6 57.29 -52.65 53.66
C PRO A 6 56.20 -52.82 54.79
N ALA A 7 55.03 -53.35 54.37
CA ALA A 7 54.07 -54.24 55.08
C ALA A 7 53.24 -53.67 56.27
N GLU A 8 52.00 -54.07 56.57
CA GLU A 8 51.28 -55.36 56.46
C GLU A 8 49.75 -55.18 56.25
N TYR A 9 49.12 -56.31 55.90
CA TYR A 9 47.71 -56.60 55.64
C TYR A 9 46.75 -56.29 56.80
N LEU A 10 45.49 -55.90 56.50
CA LEU A 10 44.32 -56.69 56.90
C LEU A 10 43.02 -56.27 56.18
N LEU A 11 42.29 -57.30 55.77
CA LEU A 11 40.94 -57.35 55.23
C LEU A 11 39.90 -56.88 56.26
N LEU A 12 38.86 -56.12 55.87
CA LEU A 12 37.46 -56.44 56.21
C LEU A 12 36.45 -55.55 55.46
N LEU A 13 35.43 -56.23 54.91
CA LEU A 13 34.20 -55.68 54.35
C LEU A 13 33.43 -54.83 55.38
N LEU A 14 32.65 -53.85 54.91
CA LEU A 14 31.20 -53.78 55.14
C LEU A 14 30.56 -52.56 54.42
N PHE A 15 29.33 -52.82 53.98
CA PHE A 15 28.33 -51.99 53.31
C PHE A 15 28.20 -50.56 53.84
N PHE A 16 27.72 -49.61 53.03
CA PHE A 16 26.41 -48.95 53.21
C PHE A 16 26.20 -47.77 52.24
N THR A 17 25.11 -47.85 51.48
CA THR A 17 24.23 -46.77 50.99
C THR A 17 24.80 -45.65 50.10
N VAL A 18 24.39 -45.70 48.83
CA VAL A 18 24.34 -44.58 47.90
C VAL A 18 23.19 -43.64 48.29
N PRO A 19 23.43 -42.34 48.58
CA PRO A 19 22.35 -41.36 48.54
C PRO A 19 22.09 -40.97 47.09
N PHE A 20 20.92 -41.35 46.59
CA PHE A 20 20.35 -40.81 45.35
C PHE A 20 20.04 -39.32 45.60
N LEU A 21 20.97 -38.43 45.24
CA LEU A 21 20.69 -37.00 45.13
C LEU A 21 19.84 -36.76 43.89
N SER A 22 18.53 -36.68 44.08
CA SER A 22 17.59 -36.21 43.08
C SER A 22 17.83 -34.70 42.88
N ALA A 23 18.63 -34.37 41.87
CA ALA A 23 18.74 -33.00 41.37
C ALA A 23 17.38 -32.61 40.79
N SER A 24 16.59 -31.87 41.57
CA SER A 24 15.41 -31.17 41.07
C SER A 24 15.89 -30.10 40.09
N SER A 25 15.92 -30.47 38.80
CA SER A 25 16.06 -29.54 37.70
C SER A 25 14.81 -28.66 37.69
N HIS A 26 14.90 -27.54 38.41
CA HIS A 26 13.96 -26.43 38.26
C HIS A 26 14.14 -25.88 36.85
N LEU A 27 13.44 -26.50 35.89
CA LEU A 27 13.18 -25.98 34.57
C LEU A 27 12.42 -24.66 34.75
N GLN A 28 13.17 -23.57 34.85
CA GLN A 28 12.67 -22.25 34.52
C GLN A 28 12.29 -22.28 33.03
N GLN A 29 11.07 -22.72 32.75
CA GLN A 29 10.38 -22.38 31.51
C GLN A 29 10.25 -20.86 31.50
N SER A 30 11.26 -20.19 30.96
CA SER A 30 11.12 -18.84 30.47
C SER A 30 10.02 -18.89 29.41
N LYS A 31 8.80 -18.51 29.80
CA LYS A 31 7.77 -18.13 28.85
C LYS A 31 8.36 -17.00 28.03
N SER A 32 8.94 -17.33 26.89
CA SER A 32 9.25 -16.37 25.86
C SER A 32 7.90 -15.79 25.44
N ILE A 33 7.59 -14.61 25.97
CA ILE A 33 6.51 -13.79 25.46
C ILE A 33 6.97 -13.41 24.06
N SER A 34 6.63 -14.24 23.09
CA SER A 34 6.68 -13.90 21.68
C SER A 34 5.83 -12.66 21.53
N ARG A 35 6.47 -11.49 21.59
CA ARG A 35 5.85 -10.25 21.11
C ARG A 35 5.69 -10.47 19.62
N THR A 36 4.50 -10.93 19.22
CA THR A 36 4.03 -10.79 17.85
C THR A 36 4.01 -9.29 17.56
N THR A 37 5.11 -8.80 17.01
CA THR A 37 5.15 -7.48 16.40
C THR A 37 4.19 -7.55 15.22
N ASN A 38 3.00 -6.96 15.38
CA ASN A 38 2.04 -6.86 14.29
C ASN A 38 2.61 -5.89 13.24
N ASP A 39 3.24 -6.44 12.21
CA ASP A 39 3.78 -5.75 11.04
C ASP A 39 2.69 -5.35 10.02
N ARG A 40 1.43 -5.55 10.39
CA ARG A 40 0.24 -5.28 9.57
C ARG A 40 -0.92 -4.83 10.46
N VAL A 41 -1.86 -4.13 9.85
CA VAL A 41 -3.12 -3.76 10.50
C VAL A 41 -4.20 -4.81 10.25
N VAL A 42 -5.19 -4.87 11.13
CA VAL A 42 -6.46 -5.54 10.85
C VAL A 42 -7.42 -4.50 10.27
N ILE A 43 -7.93 -4.77 9.06
CA ILE A 43 -8.85 -3.89 8.34
C ILE A 43 -10.23 -4.52 8.35
N ARG A 44 -11.25 -3.79 8.80
CA ARG A 44 -12.65 -4.20 8.74
C ARG A 44 -13.44 -3.17 7.94
N PRO A 45 -14.27 -3.59 6.96
CA PRO A 45 -15.12 -2.65 6.24
C PRO A 45 -16.21 -2.12 7.18
N ARG A 46 -16.49 -0.83 7.08
CA ARG A 46 -17.70 -0.22 7.64
C ARG A 46 -18.50 0.39 6.49
N THR A 47 -19.72 -0.10 6.32
CA THR A 47 -20.66 0.39 5.31
C THR A 47 -21.72 1.27 5.96
N VAL A 48 -22.00 2.40 5.32
CA VAL A 48 -23.08 3.32 5.67
C VAL A 48 -23.88 3.59 4.41
N VAL A 49 -25.19 3.39 4.47
CA VAL A 49 -26.11 3.86 3.43
C VAL A 49 -26.55 5.28 3.78
N LEU A 50 -26.17 6.24 2.94
CA LEU A 50 -26.60 7.62 3.06
C LEU A 50 -27.99 7.75 2.44
N ILE A 51 -28.94 8.31 3.17
CA ILE A 51 -30.27 8.65 2.68
C ILE A 51 -30.31 10.16 2.45
N ARG A 52 -30.69 10.59 1.24
CA ARG A 52 -30.77 12.00 0.87
C ARG A 52 -32.03 12.67 1.44
N PRO A 53 -31.98 13.98 1.77
CA PRO A 53 -33.17 14.75 2.14
C PRO A 53 -34.27 14.66 1.10
N ALA A 54 -35.53 14.77 1.53
CA ALA A 54 -36.70 14.66 0.67
C ALA A 54 -36.67 15.58 -0.55
N LYS A 55 -36.09 16.79 -0.42
CA LYS A 55 -35.93 17.75 -1.53
C LYS A 55 -35.06 17.15 -2.64
N LEU A 56 -33.84 16.70 -2.32
CA LEU A 56 -32.92 16.09 -3.28
C LEU A 56 -33.48 14.78 -3.84
N ALA A 57 -34.11 13.97 -2.99
CA ALA A 57 -34.76 12.72 -3.40
C ALA A 57 -35.95 12.92 -4.36
N LYS A 58 -36.60 14.08 -4.33
CA LYS A 58 -37.66 14.45 -5.29
C LYS A 58 -37.09 14.95 -6.61
N GLU A 59 -36.00 15.72 -6.56
CA GLU A 59 -35.32 16.26 -7.74
C GLU A 59 -34.54 15.17 -8.51
N PHE A 60 -33.91 14.24 -7.79
CA PHE A 60 -33.11 13.14 -8.33
C PHE A 60 -33.60 11.80 -7.75
N PRO A 61 -34.75 11.28 -8.22
CA PRO A 61 -35.38 10.09 -7.65
C PRO A 61 -34.56 8.80 -7.79
N GLU A 62 -33.62 8.75 -8.73
CA GLU A 62 -32.66 7.67 -8.94
C GLU A 62 -31.43 7.76 -8.02
N ARG A 63 -31.25 8.88 -7.31
CA ARG A 63 -30.07 9.18 -6.46
C ARG A 63 -30.46 9.41 -5.00
N LYS A 64 -31.54 8.76 -4.55
CA LYS A 64 -32.06 8.87 -3.17
C LYS A 64 -31.10 8.34 -2.11
N THR A 65 -30.20 7.45 -2.51
CA THR A 65 -29.24 6.81 -1.62
C THR A 65 -27.85 6.74 -2.22
N ALA A 66 -26.83 6.74 -1.37
CA ALA A 66 -25.46 6.43 -1.75
C ALA A 66 -24.87 5.43 -0.75
N THR A 67 -24.02 4.53 -1.21
CA THR A 67 -23.35 3.54 -0.36
C THR A 67 -21.92 3.97 -0.11
N VAL A 68 -21.53 4.10 1.16
CA VAL A 68 -20.17 4.47 1.55
C VAL A 68 -19.55 3.35 2.39
N THR A 69 -18.58 2.65 1.82
CA THR A 69 -17.80 1.61 2.47
C THR A 69 -16.36 2.09 2.69
N TYR A 70 -15.92 2.16 3.94
CA TYR A 70 -14.59 2.67 4.31
C TYR A 70 -13.90 1.78 5.35
N PRO A 71 -12.55 1.80 5.45
CA PRO A 71 -11.82 0.91 6.32
C PRO A 71 -11.81 1.42 7.77
N ILE A 72 -12.02 0.50 8.70
CA ILE A 72 -11.70 0.67 10.12
C ILE A 72 -10.44 -0.14 10.41
N VAL A 73 -9.39 0.55 10.85
CA VAL A 73 -8.08 -0.07 11.14
C VAL A 73 -7.93 -0.36 12.63
N SER A 74 -7.25 -1.47 12.95
CA SER A 74 -6.94 -1.92 14.31
C SER A 74 -5.67 -2.78 14.33
N GLY A 75 -5.26 -3.24 15.51
CA GLY A 75 -4.17 -4.22 15.65
C GLY A 75 -2.76 -3.64 15.83
N LEU A 76 -2.56 -2.33 15.69
CA LEU A 76 -1.31 -1.67 16.07
C LEU A 76 -1.24 -1.49 17.59
N SER A 77 -0.10 -1.82 18.18
CA SER A 77 0.16 -1.65 19.61
C SER A 77 0.27 -0.18 20.01
N ASN A 78 0.80 0.67 19.12
CA ASN A 78 0.89 2.11 19.35
C ASN A 78 -0.41 2.82 18.93
N VAL A 79 -1.18 3.27 19.91
CA VAL A 79 -2.47 3.94 19.72
C VAL A 79 -2.34 5.27 18.96
N GLN A 80 -1.24 6.01 19.12
CA GLN A 80 -1.04 7.27 18.41
C GLN A 80 -0.83 7.04 16.92
N ILE A 81 -0.01 6.05 16.55
CA ILE A 81 0.18 5.64 15.17
C ILE A 81 -1.15 5.16 14.58
N LEU A 82 -1.89 4.30 15.30
CA LEU A 82 -3.20 3.83 14.87
C LEU A 82 -4.17 4.98 14.55
N ARG A 83 -4.22 5.99 15.41
CA ARG A 83 -5.06 7.18 15.19
C ARG A 83 -4.64 7.97 13.95
N ARG A 84 -3.33 8.12 13.70
CA ARG A 84 -2.83 8.78 12.48
C ARG A 84 -3.23 8.03 11.22
N VAL A 85 -3.01 6.71 11.19
CA VAL A 85 -3.42 5.85 10.08
C VAL A 85 -4.94 5.96 9.86
N GLN A 86 -5.75 5.81 10.91
CA GLN A 86 -7.21 5.93 10.79
C GLN A 86 -7.65 7.32 10.31
N SER A 87 -6.94 8.38 10.70
CA SER A 87 -7.21 9.75 10.26
C SER A 87 -6.95 9.91 8.76
N ILE A 88 -5.80 9.44 8.25
CA ILE A 88 -5.48 9.46 6.81
C ILE A 88 -6.59 8.76 6.01
N LEU A 89 -7.05 7.61 6.50
CA LEU A 89 -8.07 6.78 5.84
C LEU A 89 -9.53 7.23 6.05
N SER A 90 -9.75 8.34 6.77
CA SER A 90 -11.10 8.83 7.01
C SER A 90 -11.68 9.41 5.72
N VAL A 91 -12.97 9.18 5.46
CA VAL A 91 -13.68 9.65 4.25
C VAL A 91 -13.40 11.14 3.96
N LYS A 92 -13.40 11.98 5.00
CA LYS A 92 -13.10 13.41 4.90
C LYS A 92 -11.68 13.70 4.41
N ASN A 93 -10.66 13.00 4.91
CA ASN A 93 -9.28 13.28 4.51
C ASN A 93 -8.90 12.62 3.18
N VAL A 94 -9.67 11.62 2.74
CA VAL A 94 -9.49 11.04 1.41
C VAL A 94 -9.94 12.05 0.35
N PHE A 95 -11.22 12.39 0.25
CA PHE A 95 -11.74 13.26 -0.84
C PHE A 95 -12.15 14.67 -0.39
N ASP A 96 -11.68 15.13 0.76
CA ASP A 96 -11.98 16.46 1.30
C ASP A 96 -13.49 16.71 1.55
N TYR A 97 -14.24 15.63 1.76
CA TYR A 97 -15.71 15.65 1.91
C TYR A 97 -16.19 14.66 2.99
N SER A 98 -17.03 15.12 3.91
CA SER A 98 -17.55 14.30 5.02
C SER A 98 -18.82 13.54 4.65
N LEU A 99 -19.16 12.52 5.43
CA LEU A 99 -20.43 11.79 5.29
C LEU A 99 -21.66 12.70 5.40
N ASN A 100 -21.58 13.76 6.21
CA ASN A 100 -22.69 14.71 6.36
C ASN A 100 -22.84 15.59 5.11
N GLU A 101 -21.72 16.04 4.54
CA GLU A 101 -21.72 16.80 3.28
C GLU A 101 -22.24 15.92 2.14
N TYR A 102 -21.80 14.65 2.03
CA TYR A 102 -22.33 13.74 1.01
C TYR A 102 -23.84 13.53 1.13
N ARG A 103 -24.43 13.53 2.35
CA ARG A 103 -25.89 13.46 2.48
C ARG A 103 -26.62 14.62 1.82
N GLN A 104 -25.98 15.77 1.67
CA GLN A 104 -26.52 16.97 1.05
C GLN A 104 -26.15 17.10 -0.44
N ASP A 105 -25.49 16.11 -1.01
CA ASP A 105 -25.02 16.11 -2.40
C ASP A 105 -25.61 14.94 -3.19
N SER A 106 -26.23 15.21 -4.34
CA SER A 106 -26.80 14.20 -5.23
C SER A 106 -25.79 13.57 -6.20
N TRP A 107 -24.53 14.02 -6.21
CA TRP A 107 -23.50 13.48 -7.10
C TRP A 107 -23.08 12.06 -6.70
N LEU A 108 -22.66 11.86 -5.45
CA LEU A 108 -22.09 10.58 -5.00
C LEU A 108 -23.14 9.45 -5.04
N THR A 109 -22.78 8.34 -5.69
CA THR A 109 -23.53 7.07 -5.69
C THR A 109 -22.82 5.99 -4.87
N GLU A 110 -21.49 5.91 -4.98
CA GLU A 110 -20.68 4.90 -4.28
C GLU A 110 -19.34 5.48 -3.82
N PHE A 111 -18.91 5.11 -2.61
CA PHE A 111 -17.54 5.26 -2.12
C PHE A 111 -17.09 3.89 -1.61
N THR A 112 -15.94 3.42 -2.07
CA THR A 112 -15.36 2.13 -1.68
C THR A 112 -13.84 2.22 -1.53
N TYR A 113 -13.22 1.13 -1.08
CA TYR A 113 -11.77 1.02 -0.97
C TYR A 113 -11.28 -0.38 -1.33
N GLN A 114 -10.01 -0.47 -1.70
CA GLN A 114 -9.30 -1.71 -1.97
C GLN A 114 -7.97 -1.71 -1.25
N THR A 115 -7.71 -2.74 -0.43
CA THR A 115 -6.39 -2.97 0.16
C THR A 115 -5.50 -3.68 -0.85
N ASN A 116 -4.46 -3.01 -1.32
CA ASN A 116 -3.52 -3.53 -2.31
C ASN A 116 -2.38 -4.31 -1.63
N TYR A 117 -1.93 -3.82 -0.47
CA TYR A 117 -0.86 -4.44 0.32
C TYR A 117 -1.02 -4.14 1.82
N ASN A 118 -0.73 -5.12 2.68
CA ASN A 118 -0.83 -4.97 4.14
C ASN A 118 0.08 -6.00 4.85
N ALA A 119 1.37 -5.71 4.86
CA ALA A 119 2.42 -6.52 5.47
C ALA A 119 3.69 -5.67 5.64
N ASN A 120 4.72 -6.17 6.33
CA ASN A 120 6.05 -5.56 6.32
C ASN A 120 6.07 -4.06 6.73
N TYR A 121 5.14 -3.69 7.63
CA TYR A 121 4.88 -2.33 8.07
C TYR A 121 4.43 -1.35 6.98
N ILE A 122 3.87 -1.84 5.87
CA ILE A 122 3.31 -1.03 4.79
C ILE A 122 1.83 -1.38 4.65
N LEU A 123 0.99 -0.35 4.66
CA LEU A 123 -0.39 -0.42 4.21
C LEU A 123 -0.53 0.37 2.91
N ASP A 124 -0.81 -0.33 1.82
CA ASP A 124 -1.14 0.24 0.53
C ASP A 124 -2.63 0.06 0.25
N ILE A 125 -3.33 1.16 -0.03
CA ILE A 125 -4.78 1.20 -0.13
C ILE A 125 -5.24 2.27 -1.12
N SER A 126 -6.19 1.88 -1.98
CA SER A 126 -6.85 2.79 -2.92
C SER A 126 -8.28 3.04 -2.47
N PHE A 127 -8.76 4.26 -2.67
CA PHE A 127 -10.14 4.67 -2.47
C PHE A 127 -10.74 5.08 -3.80
N THR A 128 -11.98 4.69 -4.04
CA THR A 128 -12.70 5.06 -5.25
C THR A 128 -14.03 5.68 -4.85
N GLN A 129 -14.33 6.85 -5.39
CA GLN A 129 -15.68 7.42 -5.34
C GLN A 129 -16.24 7.53 -6.76
N SER A 130 -17.49 7.15 -6.91
CA SER A 130 -18.23 7.25 -8.15
C SER A 130 -19.48 8.08 -7.92
N GLY A 131 -19.81 8.88 -8.91
CA GLY A 131 -20.99 9.72 -8.88
C GLY A 131 -21.56 9.94 -10.26
N MET A 132 -22.63 10.71 -10.31
CA MET A 132 -23.32 11.06 -11.54
C MET A 132 -23.65 12.54 -11.53
N ALA A 133 -23.35 13.24 -12.61
CA ALA A 133 -23.87 14.57 -12.90
C ALA A 133 -24.60 14.51 -14.25
N ALA A 134 -24.11 15.24 -15.25
CA ALA A 134 -24.46 15.04 -16.65
C ALA A 134 -23.99 13.67 -17.16
N TYR A 135 -22.84 13.19 -16.66
CA TYR A 135 -22.26 11.90 -16.97
C TYR A 135 -21.78 11.21 -15.69
N PRO A 136 -21.63 9.87 -15.72
CA PRO A 136 -20.91 9.16 -14.66
C PRO A 136 -19.47 9.65 -14.58
N ASP A 137 -18.98 9.81 -13.35
CA ASP A 137 -17.58 10.10 -13.09
C ASP A 137 -17.07 9.26 -11.90
N THR A 138 -15.81 8.89 -11.99
CA THR A 138 -15.12 8.09 -10.98
C THR A 138 -13.77 8.72 -10.70
N GLN A 139 -13.47 8.89 -9.41
CA GLN A 139 -12.21 9.42 -8.90
C GLN A 139 -11.56 8.39 -8.00
N THR A 140 -10.23 8.27 -8.09
CA THR A 140 -9.45 7.35 -7.26
C THR A 140 -8.37 8.14 -6.52
N LYS A 141 -8.18 7.85 -5.23
CA LYS A 141 -7.04 8.34 -4.45
C LYS A 141 -6.28 7.16 -3.86
N HIS A 142 -4.96 7.27 -3.85
CA HIS A 142 -4.06 6.21 -3.41
C HIS A 142 -3.29 6.65 -2.16
N PHE A 143 -3.01 5.71 -1.26
CA PHE A 143 -2.11 5.90 -0.14
C PHE A 143 -1.23 4.68 0.09
N ALA A 144 0.09 4.89 0.14
CA ALA A 144 1.03 3.98 0.79
C ALA A 144 1.41 4.58 2.16
N ILE A 145 1.21 3.83 3.25
CA ILE A 145 1.35 4.29 4.63
C ILE A 145 2.37 3.43 5.37
N ASP A 146 3.32 4.09 6.04
CA ASP A 146 4.24 3.45 6.97
C ASP A 146 3.55 3.19 8.31
N LEU A 147 3.39 1.91 8.66
CA LEU A 147 2.76 1.47 9.90
C LEU A 147 3.67 1.63 11.13
N LYS A 148 4.95 2.00 10.98
CA LYS A 148 5.85 2.35 12.08
C LYS A 148 5.72 3.80 12.51
N THR A 149 5.29 4.70 11.63
CA THR A 149 5.22 6.14 11.90
C THR A 149 3.80 6.71 11.77
N GLY A 150 2.95 6.03 11.01
CA GLY A 150 1.61 6.45 10.64
C GLY A 150 1.60 7.55 9.58
N ALA A 151 2.70 7.72 8.84
CA ALA A 151 2.85 8.72 7.78
C ALA A 151 2.62 8.12 6.39
N VAL A 152 2.19 8.95 5.43
CA VAL A 152 2.17 8.58 4.01
C VAL A 152 3.61 8.50 3.52
N ILE A 153 3.96 7.38 2.89
CA ILE A 153 5.29 7.13 2.32
C ILE A 153 5.48 8.07 1.14
N LYS A 154 6.57 8.84 1.16
CA LYS A 154 6.96 9.74 0.07
C LYS A 154 8.13 9.16 -0.73
N PRO A 155 8.36 9.63 -1.98
CA PRO A 155 9.46 9.15 -2.80
C PRO A 155 10.82 9.24 -2.10
N GLY A 156 11.06 10.33 -1.36
CA GLY A 156 12.28 10.54 -0.59
C GLY A 156 12.47 9.56 0.58
N ASP A 157 11.43 8.84 1.02
CA ASP A 157 11.56 7.82 2.06
C ASP A 157 12.07 6.48 1.51
N VAL A 158 11.86 6.24 0.21
CA VAL A 158 12.05 4.92 -0.42
C VAL A 158 13.06 4.89 -1.56
N PHE A 159 13.22 5.99 -2.30
CA PHE A 159 14.10 6.07 -3.47
C PHE A 159 15.28 6.99 -3.22
N LEU A 160 16.44 6.67 -3.80
CA LEU A 160 17.64 7.50 -3.75
C LEU A 160 17.35 8.88 -4.35
N ASP A 161 17.55 9.94 -3.57
CA ASP A 161 17.17 11.31 -3.95
C ASP A 161 17.88 11.74 -5.26
N ALA A 162 19.16 11.40 -5.39
CA ALA A 162 19.96 11.65 -6.59
C ALA A 162 19.49 10.86 -7.85
N LYS A 163 18.54 9.94 -7.70
CA LYS A 163 18.01 9.09 -8.79
C LYS A 163 16.56 9.36 -9.13
N LEU A 164 15.87 10.27 -8.43
CA LEU A 164 14.46 10.59 -8.70
C LEU A 164 14.21 11.06 -10.14
N GLY A 165 15.08 11.92 -10.67
CA GLY A 165 14.96 12.37 -12.07
C GLY A 165 15.11 11.23 -13.09
N SER A 166 16.11 10.35 -12.90
CA SER A 166 16.28 9.17 -13.76
C SER A 166 15.13 8.16 -13.61
N LEU A 167 14.58 8.02 -12.41
CA LEU A 167 13.43 7.16 -12.17
C LEU A 167 12.20 7.69 -12.90
N ALA A 168 11.89 8.99 -12.78
CA ALA A 168 10.81 9.60 -13.54
C ALA A 168 10.99 9.37 -15.05
N GLY A 169 12.20 9.52 -15.59
CA GLY A 169 12.49 9.28 -17.01
C GLY A 169 12.21 7.85 -17.49
N ILE A 170 12.47 6.82 -16.67
CA ILE A 170 12.14 5.43 -17.07
C ILE A 170 10.63 5.16 -17.00
N VAL A 171 9.90 5.84 -16.11
CA VAL A 171 8.43 5.77 -16.06
C VAL A 171 7.82 6.50 -17.27
N ASP A 172 8.32 7.69 -17.57
CA ASP A 172 7.93 8.50 -18.73
C ASP A 172 8.13 7.75 -20.06
N THR A 173 9.20 6.96 -20.15
CA THR A 173 9.42 6.06 -21.30
C THR A 173 8.29 5.04 -21.45
N LYS A 174 7.75 4.48 -20.36
CA LYS A 174 6.60 3.56 -20.42
C LYS A 174 5.31 4.28 -20.80
N LEU A 175 5.10 5.50 -20.29
CA LEU A 175 3.98 6.37 -20.69
C LEU A 175 4.00 6.62 -22.20
N HIS A 176 5.11 7.09 -22.75
CA HIS A 176 5.23 7.36 -24.19
C HIS A 176 5.10 6.10 -25.06
N ALA A 177 5.57 4.95 -24.56
CA ALA A 177 5.34 3.68 -25.25
C ALA A 177 3.85 3.33 -25.34
N GLU A 178 3.08 3.57 -24.27
CA GLU A 178 1.62 3.41 -24.24
C GLU A 178 0.92 4.41 -25.17
N LEU A 179 1.28 5.70 -25.10
CA LEU A 179 0.73 6.73 -26.00
C LEU A 179 0.99 6.42 -27.48
N GLY A 180 2.16 5.86 -27.80
CA GLY A 180 2.51 5.38 -29.14
C GLY A 180 1.68 4.16 -29.58
N GLN A 181 1.16 3.34 -28.66
CA GLN A 181 0.20 2.28 -28.97
C GLN A 181 -1.18 2.88 -29.27
N ILE A 182 -1.67 3.76 -28.41
CA ILE A 182 -2.98 4.42 -28.56
C ILE A 182 -3.03 5.22 -29.87
N THR A 183 -1.98 5.97 -30.18
CA THR A 183 -1.84 6.74 -31.43
C THR A 183 -1.93 5.84 -32.67
N ARG A 184 -1.33 4.64 -32.63
CA ARG A 184 -1.45 3.69 -33.75
C ARG A 184 -2.88 3.19 -33.91
N THR A 185 -3.54 2.83 -32.81
CA THR A 185 -4.95 2.41 -32.83
C THR A 185 -5.86 3.48 -33.42
N ILE A 186 -5.69 4.74 -33.00
CA ILE A 186 -6.44 5.89 -33.54
C ILE A 186 -6.22 6.03 -35.05
N LYS A 187 -4.96 6.01 -35.51
CA LYS A 187 -4.61 6.18 -36.94
C LYS A 187 -5.14 5.06 -37.83
N THR A 188 -5.33 3.86 -37.28
CA THR A 188 -5.87 2.71 -38.02
C THR A 188 -7.38 2.55 -37.88
N SER A 189 -8.04 3.32 -37.02
CA SER A 189 -9.48 3.22 -36.80
C SER A 189 -10.25 3.89 -37.92
N SER A 190 -11.21 3.17 -38.51
CA SER A 190 -12.17 3.74 -39.47
C SER A 190 -13.32 4.49 -38.79
N GLU A 191 -13.44 4.41 -37.46
CA GLU A 191 -14.54 5.00 -36.69
C GLU A 191 -14.30 6.47 -36.34
N LEU A 192 -13.05 6.95 -36.48
CA LEU A 192 -12.68 8.33 -36.18
C LEU A 192 -12.43 9.11 -37.47
N GLU A 193 -13.01 10.29 -37.55
CA GLU A 193 -12.62 11.26 -38.58
C GLU A 193 -11.16 11.70 -38.35
N SER A 194 -10.41 11.90 -39.43
CA SER A 194 -8.96 12.20 -39.38
C SER A 194 -8.63 13.43 -38.52
N ASN A 195 -9.47 14.46 -38.57
CA ASN A 195 -9.36 15.68 -37.75
C ASN A 195 -9.54 15.40 -36.24
N GLN A 196 -10.49 14.54 -35.85
CA GLN A 196 -10.72 14.15 -34.45
C GLN A 196 -9.54 13.32 -33.94
N GLY A 197 -9.07 12.36 -34.74
CA GLY A 197 -7.90 11.55 -34.41
C GLY A 197 -6.65 12.41 -34.18
N ASN A 198 -6.40 13.40 -35.03
CA ASN A 198 -5.27 14.32 -34.86
C ASN A 198 -5.38 15.16 -33.58
N SER A 199 -6.57 15.67 -33.26
CA SER A 199 -6.79 16.46 -32.04
C SER A 199 -6.51 15.64 -30.77
N ILE A 200 -6.87 14.36 -30.76
CA ILE A 200 -6.56 13.45 -29.64
C ILE A 200 -5.05 13.23 -29.54
N VAL A 201 -4.37 13.03 -30.67
CA VAL A 201 -2.91 12.82 -30.70
C VAL A 201 -2.16 14.08 -30.26
N GLU A 202 -2.64 15.26 -30.61
CA GLU A 202 -2.09 16.53 -30.13
C GLU A 202 -2.19 16.65 -28.60
N ALA A 203 -3.29 16.18 -27.98
CA ALA A 203 -3.43 16.15 -26.53
C ALA A 203 -2.39 15.25 -25.83
N PHE A 204 -1.78 14.28 -26.53
CA PHE A 204 -0.70 13.47 -25.98
C PHE A 204 0.64 14.22 -25.87
N ALA A 205 0.86 15.27 -26.67
CA ALA A 205 2.14 15.96 -26.73
C ALA A 205 2.51 16.67 -25.42
N GLU A 206 1.52 17.01 -24.61
CA GLU A 206 1.70 17.68 -23.32
C GLU A 206 1.88 16.70 -22.15
N LEU A 207 1.59 15.41 -22.36
CA LEU A 207 1.68 14.41 -21.30
C LEU A 207 3.12 14.04 -21.00
N LYS A 208 3.47 14.11 -19.72
CA LYS A 208 4.81 13.80 -19.24
C LYS A 208 4.78 13.29 -17.82
N PHE A 209 5.54 12.23 -17.56
CA PHE A 209 5.76 11.75 -16.20
C PHE A 209 7.00 12.43 -15.59
N GLU A 210 6.78 13.24 -14.56
CA GLU A 210 7.81 14.02 -13.89
C GLU A 210 8.10 13.51 -12.47
N ALA A 211 9.16 14.03 -11.85
CA ALA A 211 9.54 13.65 -10.49
C ALA A 211 8.43 13.93 -9.47
N ALA A 212 7.60 14.95 -9.70
CA ALA A 212 6.44 15.25 -8.86
C ALA A 212 5.39 14.12 -8.88
N ASN A 213 5.25 13.40 -10.01
CA ASN A 213 4.32 12.29 -10.14
C ASN A 213 4.79 11.03 -9.40
N LEU A 214 6.06 10.96 -8.99
CA LEU A 214 6.56 9.83 -8.20
C LEU A 214 5.88 9.70 -6.83
N ASN A 215 5.17 10.73 -6.37
CA ASN A 215 4.36 10.68 -5.14
C ASN A 215 3.21 9.67 -5.21
N GLU A 216 2.80 9.28 -6.42
CA GLU A 216 1.68 8.37 -6.65
C GLU A 216 2.23 7.00 -7.09
N PHE A 217 2.32 6.05 -6.15
CA PHE A 217 2.80 4.70 -6.44
C PHE A 217 2.19 3.64 -5.51
N GLU A 218 1.83 2.50 -6.08
CA GLU A 218 1.40 1.32 -5.34
C GLU A 218 2.57 0.41 -5.00
N VAL A 219 2.60 -0.07 -3.76
CA VAL A 219 3.53 -1.10 -3.30
C VAL A 219 2.87 -2.48 -3.43
N GLY A 220 3.48 -3.37 -4.21
CA GLY A 220 3.05 -4.75 -4.36
C GLY A 220 4.07 -5.77 -3.84
N ARG A 221 3.67 -7.05 -3.82
CA ARG A 221 4.58 -8.15 -3.44
C ARG A 221 5.76 -8.34 -4.42
N LYS A 222 5.55 -8.02 -5.70
CA LYS A 222 6.51 -8.30 -6.78
C LYS A 222 7.25 -7.05 -7.27
N GLY A 223 6.77 -5.87 -6.90
CA GLY A 223 7.30 -4.62 -7.44
C GLY A 223 6.43 -3.44 -7.07
N ILE A 224 6.65 -2.34 -7.79
CA ILE A 224 6.04 -1.04 -7.58
C ILE A 224 5.29 -0.66 -8.86
N THR A 225 4.10 -0.09 -8.74
CA THR A 225 3.36 0.49 -9.87
C THR A 225 3.28 1.99 -9.69
N PHE A 226 3.91 2.76 -10.57
CA PHE A 226 3.72 4.22 -10.58
C PHE A 226 2.38 4.55 -11.23
N LEU A 227 1.65 5.49 -10.62
CA LEU A 227 0.33 5.90 -11.05
C LEU A 227 0.43 7.25 -11.75
N TYR A 228 -0.26 7.36 -12.87
CA TYR A 228 -0.42 8.60 -13.63
C TYR A 228 -1.89 8.75 -13.96
N ASP A 229 -2.43 9.94 -13.72
CA ASP A 229 -3.77 10.34 -14.14
C ASP A 229 -3.54 11.48 -15.15
N ALA A 230 -3.94 11.25 -16.40
CA ALA A 230 -3.70 12.22 -17.45
C ALA A 230 -4.74 13.36 -17.43
N GLY A 231 -5.83 13.20 -16.67
CA GLY A 231 -6.86 14.22 -16.51
C GLY A 231 -7.59 14.52 -17.81
N PHE A 232 -7.75 13.53 -18.69
CA PHE A 232 -8.37 13.75 -19.99
C PHE A 232 -9.82 14.24 -19.85
N PRO A 233 -10.24 15.25 -20.64
CA PRO A 233 -11.61 15.71 -20.60
C PRO A 233 -12.56 14.61 -21.08
N HIS A 234 -13.80 14.63 -20.59
CA HIS A 234 -14.77 13.56 -20.78
C HIS A 234 -14.92 13.10 -22.24
N VAL A 235 -14.90 14.05 -23.19
CA VAL A 235 -15.01 13.80 -24.64
C VAL A 235 -13.95 12.84 -25.20
N ILE A 236 -12.74 12.81 -24.64
CA ILE A 236 -11.63 11.96 -25.12
C ILE A 236 -11.14 10.98 -24.06
N ARG A 237 -11.85 10.83 -22.93
CA ARG A 237 -11.46 9.96 -21.80
C ARG A 237 -11.23 8.49 -22.21
N ALA A 238 -11.91 8.02 -23.27
CA ALA A 238 -11.71 6.68 -23.82
C ALA A 238 -10.28 6.44 -24.38
N PHE A 239 -9.54 7.50 -24.69
CA PHE A 239 -8.16 7.46 -25.19
C PHE A 239 -7.12 7.81 -24.13
N GLU A 240 -7.56 8.00 -22.88
CA GLU A 240 -6.66 8.26 -21.77
C GLU A 240 -5.70 7.07 -21.57
N PRO A 241 -4.39 7.29 -21.37
CA PRO A 241 -3.49 6.21 -21.00
C PRO A 241 -3.97 5.57 -19.69
N ARG A 242 -3.74 4.25 -19.54
CA ARG A 242 -4.10 3.54 -18.31
C ARG A 242 -3.33 4.10 -17.12
N GLY A 243 -2.12 4.62 -17.35
CA GLY A 243 -1.36 5.33 -16.33
C GLY A 243 -0.92 4.43 -15.18
N ARG A 244 -0.59 3.18 -15.46
CA ARG A 244 -0.16 2.18 -14.46
C ARG A 244 1.13 1.53 -14.93
N TYR A 245 2.26 1.96 -14.39
CA TYR A 245 3.59 1.58 -14.86
C TYR A 245 4.31 0.70 -13.84
N PHE A 246 4.20 -0.61 -14.04
CA PHE A 246 4.80 -1.61 -13.15
C PHE A 246 6.30 -1.82 -13.42
N PHE A 247 7.05 -1.94 -12.32
CA PHE A 247 8.46 -2.32 -12.27
C PHE A 247 8.68 -3.35 -11.16
N THR A 248 9.40 -4.43 -11.46
CA THR A 248 9.82 -5.41 -10.46
C THR A 248 10.84 -4.81 -9.49
N TYR A 249 10.97 -5.40 -8.30
CA TYR A 249 12.02 -5.00 -7.36
C TYR A 249 13.44 -5.17 -7.90
N SER A 250 13.65 -6.09 -8.86
CA SER A 250 14.93 -6.24 -9.55
C SER A 250 15.25 -5.03 -10.43
N GLU A 251 14.30 -4.60 -11.26
CA GLU A 251 14.42 -3.38 -12.08
C GLU A 251 14.59 -2.12 -11.21
N MET A 252 13.95 -2.10 -10.03
CA MET A 252 13.99 -0.97 -9.10
C MET A 252 15.22 -0.94 -8.18
N LYS A 253 16.02 -2.00 -8.11
CA LYS A 253 17.23 -2.10 -7.26
C LYS A 253 18.16 -0.88 -7.34
N PRO A 254 18.46 -0.30 -8.53
CA PRO A 254 19.34 0.87 -8.64
C PRO A 254 18.76 2.17 -8.08
N TYR A 255 17.45 2.21 -7.82
CA TYR A 255 16.71 3.41 -7.42
C TYR A 255 16.27 3.36 -5.96
N ILE A 256 16.19 2.19 -5.33
CA ILE A 256 15.69 2.01 -3.96
C ILE A 256 16.80 2.28 -2.92
N LYS A 257 16.45 2.99 -1.84
CA LYS A 257 17.32 3.13 -0.66
C LYS A 257 17.46 1.75 0.01
N ARG A 258 18.69 1.26 0.18
CA ARG A 258 18.96 -0.06 0.80
C ARG A 258 18.36 -0.20 2.20
N GLU A 259 18.51 0.83 3.02
CA GLU A 259 17.97 0.89 4.39
C GLU A 259 16.54 1.46 4.44
N GLY A 260 15.95 1.76 3.28
CA GLY A 260 14.59 2.28 3.17
C GLY A 260 13.54 1.17 3.28
N MET A 261 12.27 1.57 3.38
CA MET A 261 11.16 0.63 3.58
C MET A 261 11.02 -0.41 2.46
N LEU A 262 11.41 -0.06 1.23
CA LEU A 262 11.36 -0.99 0.09
C LEU A 262 12.64 -1.83 -0.06
N GLY A 263 13.70 -1.50 0.69
CA GLY A 263 14.96 -2.23 0.66
C GLY A 263 14.84 -3.69 1.09
N GLN A 264 13.84 -4.02 1.92
CA GLN A 264 13.52 -5.38 2.35
C GLN A 264 13.01 -6.31 1.23
N PHE A 265 12.57 -5.76 0.09
CA PHE A 265 12.11 -6.54 -1.05
C PHE A 265 13.19 -6.80 -2.11
N VAL A 266 14.34 -6.12 -1.98
CA VAL A 266 15.41 -6.17 -2.96
C VAL A 266 16.44 -7.21 -2.55
N ASN A 267 16.79 -8.11 -3.48
CA ASN A 267 17.92 -9.01 -3.27
C ASN A 267 19.23 -8.25 -3.54
N TRP A 268 19.99 -7.98 -2.47
CA TRP A 268 21.25 -7.23 -2.54
C TRP A 268 22.48 -8.09 -2.87
N GLY A 269 22.29 -9.41 -3.05
CA GLY A 269 23.33 -10.31 -3.56
C GLY A 269 23.81 -9.96 -4.96
#